data_AF-A0A4Y4DQ52-F1
#
_entry.id   AF-A0A4Y4DQ52-F1
#
_cell.length_a   1.000
_cell.length_b   1.000
_cell.length_c   1.000
_cell.angle_alpha   90.00
_cell.angle_beta   90.00
_cell.angle_gamma   90.00
#
_symmetry.space_group_name_H-M   'P 1'
#
loop_
_entity.id
_entity.type
_entity.pdbx_description
1 polymer ?
#
loop_
_entity_poly.entity_id
_entity_poly.type
_entity_poly.pdbx_seq_one_letter_code
_entity_poly.pdbx_strand_id
1 'polypeptide(L)'
;MAGTILLRPMEVEIGGLTVDELKLRLSSAGVQLNDYAQLLMRHPLFERASDPKKITVRSYSVEELGVRTAATLPRIYEQAQGMGLELCPAVTGPYLRLAFMGQESSSNSILSAGRKPADSLTIASPSLGDDSYPKGFYLRAVDSVPWLRGYRCDDAYEFSAEDRFIFQAPILE
;
A
#
# COMPACT_ATOMS: atom_id res chain seq x y z
N MET A 1 -7.94 -19.65 -13.93
CA MET A 1 -6.61 -19.15 -13.53
C MET A 1 -6.84 -17.82 -12.84
N ALA A 2 -6.63 -17.74 -11.53
CA ALA A 2 -6.80 -16.48 -10.81
C ALA A 2 -5.67 -15.54 -11.24
N GLY A 3 -6.00 -14.40 -11.84
CA GLY A 3 -5.00 -13.42 -12.26
C GLY A 3 -4.30 -12.85 -11.04
N THR A 4 -2.98 -12.95 -10.98
CA THR A 4 -2.18 -12.25 -9.97
C THR A 4 -2.38 -10.75 -10.15
N ILE A 5 -2.85 -10.06 -9.10
CA ILE A 5 -3.00 -8.60 -9.14
C ILE A 5 -1.62 -7.96 -9.18
N LEU A 6 -1.27 -7.36 -10.31
CA LEU A 6 -0.03 -6.65 -10.53
C LEU A 6 -0.30 -5.16 -10.75
N LEU A 7 0.44 -4.30 -10.05
CA LEU A 7 0.51 -2.89 -10.37
C LEU A 7 1.72 -2.69 -11.30
N ARG A 8 1.44 -2.54 -12.61
CA ARG A 8 2.46 -2.14 -13.58
C ARG A 8 2.99 -0.74 -13.23
N PRO A 9 4.21 -0.37 -13.67
CA PRO A 9 4.73 0.97 -13.48
C PRO A 9 3.69 2.02 -13.88
N MET A 10 3.36 2.91 -12.95
CA MET A 10 2.48 4.04 -13.22
C MET A 10 2.94 5.26 -12.44
N GLU A 11 2.68 6.44 -13.00
CA GLU A 11 2.90 7.71 -12.33
C GLU A 11 1.69 8.04 -11.45
N VAL A 12 1.96 8.51 -10.24
CA VAL A 12 0.95 8.98 -9.29
C VAL A 12 1.36 10.36 -8.79
N GLU A 13 0.43 11.30 -8.86
CA GLU A 13 0.58 12.59 -8.21
C GLU A 13 0.18 12.47 -6.73
N ILE A 14 1.10 12.88 -5.84
CA ILE A 14 0.92 12.90 -4.40
C ILE A 14 1.12 14.32 -3.86
N GLY A 15 0.43 14.67 -2.79
CA GLY A 15 0.43 16.04 -2.24
C GLY A 15 -0.66 16.92 -2.84
N GLY A 16 -0.68 18.19 -2.44
CA GLY A 16 -1.64 19.19 -2.93
C GLY A 16 -3.02 19.17 -2.30
N LEU A 17 -3.38 18.11 -1.57
CA LEU A 17 -4.67 17.99 -0.91
C LEU A 17 -4.51 17.92 0.61
N THR A 18 -5.40 18.62 1.30
CA THR A 18 -5.61 18.45 2.74
C THR A 18 -6.18 17.05 3.03
N VAL A 19 -6.06 16.62 4.28
CA VAL A 19 -6.65 15.34 4.74
C VAL A 19 -8.16 15.27 4.49
N ASP A 20 -8.89 16.38 4.66
CA ASP A 20 -10.34 16.41 4.51
C ASP A 20 -10.75 16.33 3.03
N GLU A 21 -10.01 16.99 2.14
CA GLU A 21 -10.19 16.83 0.70
C GLU A 21 -9.89 15.41 0.24
N LEU A 22 -8.84 14.77 0.77
CA LEU A 22 -8.53 13.37 0.48
C LEU A 22 -9.67 12.45 0.92
N LYS A 23 -10.16 12.60 2.16
CA LYS A 23 -11.30 11.80 2.67
C LYS A 23 -12.55 12.01 1.83
N LEU A 24 -12.84 13.26 1.45
CA LEU A 24 -13.99 13.58 0.61
C LEU A 24 -13.89 12.93 -0.77
N ARG A 25 -12.71 13.02 -1.42
CA ARG A 25 -12.49 12.39 -2.73
C ARG A 25 -12.56 10.88 -2.66
N LEU A 26 -11.97 10.25 -1.64
CA LEU A 26 -12.05 8.80 -1.42
C LEU A 26 -13.51 8.35 -1.25
N SER A 27 -14.26 9.02 -0.39
CA SER A 27 -15.68 8.72 -0.17
C SER A 27 -16.51 8.92 -1.44
N SER A 28 -16.29 10.02 -2.17
CA SER A 28 -17.00 10.32 -3.42
C SER A 28 -16.68 9.31 -4.53
N ALA A 29 -15.48 8.73 -4.51
CA ALA A 29 -15.07 7.65 -5.41
C ALA A 29 -15.56 6.26 -4.96
N GLY A 30 -16.32 6.15 -3.86
CA GLY A 30 -16.82 4.90 -3.32
C GLY A 30 -15.78 4.07 -2.56
N VAL A 31 -14.63 4.67 -2.22
CA VAL A 31 -13.56 3.99 -1.47
C VAL A 31 -13.94 3.84 0.00
N GLN A 32 -13.83 2.62 0.50
CA GLN A 32 -14.02 2.30 1.91
C GLN A 32 -12.69 2.32 2.69
N LEU A 33 -12.74 2.83 3.92
CA LEU A 33 -11.61 2.91 4.84
C LEU A 33 -11.87 2.06 6.09
N ASN A 34 -10.85 1.36 6.60
CA ASN A 34 -10.92 0.80 7.96
C ASN A 34 -10.40 1.80 9.01
N ASP A 35 -10.57 1.47 10.28
CA ASP A 35 -10.17 2.34 11.39
C ASP A 35 -8.67 2.67 11.37
N TYR A 36 -7.81 1.72 10.98
CA TYR A 36 -6.38 1.97 10.86
C TYR A 36 -6.03 2.92 9.72
N ALA A 37 -6.71 2.86 8.57
CA ALA A 37 -6.52 3.85 7.50
C ALA A 37 -6.94 5.23 7.98
N GLN A 38 -8.09 5.33 8.65
CA GLN A 38 -8.55 6.60 9.23
C GLN A 38 -7.56 7.14 10.27
N LEU A 39 -6.99 6.28 11.11
CA LEU A 39 -5.99 6.65 12.10
C LEU A 39 -4.69 7.16 11.46
N LEU A 40 -4.17 6.46 10.44
CA LEU A 40 -3.01 6.91 9.68
C LEU A 40 -3.23 8.29 9.06
N MET A 41 -4.40 8.52 8.46
CA MET A 41 -4.75 9.80 7.86
C MET A 41 -4.90 10.94 8.89
N ARG A 42 -5.02 10.65 10.19
CA ARG A 42 -5.01 11.67 11.27
C ARG A 42 -3.61 12.04 11.71
N HIS A 43 -2.56 11.36 11.24
CA HIS A 43 -1.19 11.66 11.61
C HIS A 43 -0.82 13.10 11.17
N PRO A 44 -0.02 13.87 11.94
CA PRO A 44 0.36 15.25 11.61
C PRO A 44 0.97 15.45 10.22
N LEU A 45 1.59 14.40 9.68
CA LEU A 45 2.10 14.36 8.31
C LEU A 45 1.02 14.62 7.23
N PHE A 46 -0.26 14.44 7.55
CA PHE A 46 -1.41 14.76 6.67
C PHE A 46 -2.06 16.11 6.97
N GLU A 47 -1.66 16.81 8.04
CA GLU A 47 -2.29 18.10 8.43
C GLU A 47 -2.07 19.21 7.42
N ARG A 48 -0.88 19.23 6.79
CA ARG A 48 -0.56 20.19 5.73
C ARG A 48 -0.39 19.46 4.42
N ALA A 49 -1.08 19.95 3.39
CA ALA A 49 -0.82 19.53 2.03
C ALA A 49 0.66 19.79 1.71
N SER A 50 1.40 18.72 1.45
CA SER A 50 2.75 18.84 0.87
C SER A 50 2.64 19.37 -0.56
N ASP A 51 3.71 19.96 -1.08
CA ASP A 51 3.74 20.35 -2.49
C ASP A 51 3.45 19.14 -3.39
N PRO A 52 2.57 19.30 -4.41
CA PRO A 52 2.30 18.23 -5.37
C PRO A 52 3.59 17.76 -6.03
N LYS A 53 3.78 16.44 -6.08
CA LYS A 53 4.87 15.81 -6.84
C LYS A 53 4.42 14.51 -7.46
N LYS A 54 5.05 14.16 -8.57
CA LYS A 54 4.84 12.90 -9.28
C LYS A 54 5.87 11.87 -8.82
N ILE A 55 5.40 10.66 -8.53
CA ILE A 55 6.24 9.51 -8.25
C ILE A 55 5.86 8.35 -9.17
N THR A 56 6.83 7.56 -9.58
CA THR A 56 6.56 6.30 -10.28
C THR A 56 6.49 5.17 -9.27
N VAL A 57 5.40 4.41 -9.29
CA VAL A 57 5.19 3.27 -8.40
C VAL A 57 4.98 1.98 -9.18
N ARG A 58 5.40 0.86 -8.61
CA ARG A 58 5.24 -0.48 -9.16
C ARG A 58 5.12 -1.50 -8.03
N SER A 59 4.37 -2.59 -8.24
CA SER A 59 4.36 -3.70 -7.29
C SER A 59 5.35 -4.82 -7.61
N TYR A 60 5.91 -5.40 -6.56
CA TYR A 60 6.79 -6.57 -6.54
C TYR A 60 6.24 -7.56 -5.51
N SER A 61 6.26 -8.87 -5.80
CA SER A 61 6.12 -9.88 -4.75
C SER A 61 7.38 -9.94 -3.89
N VAL A 62 7.26 -10.46 -2.67
CA VAL A 62 8.41 -10.74 -1.80
C VAL A 62 9.43 -11.65 -2.52
N GLU A 63 8.96 -12.62 -3.31
CA GLU A 63 9.84 -13.45 -4.16
C GLU A 63 10.57 -12.66 -5.25
N GLU A 64 9.90 -11.73 -5.92
CA GLU A 64 10.51 -10.85 -6.94
C GLU A 64 11.60 -9.95 -6.33
N LEU A 65 11.56 -9.71 -5.02
CA LEU A 65 12.62 -9.00 -4.27
C LEU A 65 13.79 -9.92 -3.87
N GLY A 66 13.81 -11.17 -4.32
CA GLY A 66 14.87 -12.14 -4.02
C GLY A 66 14.64 -12.96 -2.75
N VAL A 67 13.49 -12.81 -2.08
CA VAL A 67 13.16 -13.52 -0.84
C VAL A 67 12.20 -14.69 -1.12
N ARG A 68 12.75 -15.91 -1.13
CA ARG A 68 11.99 -17.13 -1.48
C ARG A 68 11.19 -17.75 -0.32
N THR A 69 11.30 -17.19 0.88
CA THR A 69 10.61 -17.65 2.09
C THR A 69 9.78 -16.51 2.68
N ALA A 70 9.00 -16.80 3.71
CA ALA A 70 8.36 -15.73 4.47
C ALA A 70 9.43 -14.79 5.06
N ALA A 71 9.14 -13.50 5.15
CA ALA A 71 10.06 -12.49 5.65
C ALA A 71 9.38 -11.33 6.35
N THR A 72 10.10 -10.74 7.30
CA THR A 72 9.65 -9.57 8.05
C THR A 72 9.72 -8.30 7.20
N LEU A 73 8.93 -7.30 7.59
CA LEU A 73 8.89 -6.01 6.90
C LEU A 73 10.27 -5.33 6.78
N PRO A 74 11.13 -5.30 7.82
CA PRO A 74 12.50 -4.78 7.69
C PRO A 74 13.35 -5.52 6.64
N ARG A 75 13.27 -6.86 6.61
CA ARG A 75 13.99 -7.69 5.64
C ARG A 75 13.55 -7.40 4.20
N ILE A 76 12.25 -7.27 3.99
CA ILE A 76 11.67 -6.95 2.68
C ILE A 76 12.15 -5.58 2.19
N TYR A 77 12.16 -4.58 3.09
CA TYR A 77 12.61 -3.23 2.76
C TYR A 77 14.11 -3.19 2.44
N GLU A 78 14.94 -3.89 3.22
CA GLU A 78 16.38 -4.01 2.96
C GLU A 78 16.66 -4.60 1.57
N GLN A 79 15.98 -5.69 1.19
CA GLN A 79 16.16 -6.31 -0.12
C GLN A 79 15.72 -5.39 -1.26
N ALA A 80 14.58 -4.74 -1.12
CA ALA A 80 14.09 -3.78 -2.11
C ALA A 80 15.06 -2.61 -2.31
N GLN A 81 15.60 -2.05 -1.22
CA GLN A 81 16.59 -0.98 -1.27
C GLN A 81 17.90 -1.45 -1.91
N GLY A 82 18.34 -2.68 -1.65
CA GLY A 82 19.48 -3.30 -2.32
C GLY A 82 19.31 -3.44 -3.84
N MET A 83 18.07 -3.45 -4.33
CA MET A 83 17.72 -3.44 -5.76
C MET A 83 17.55 -2.02 -6.34
N GLY A 84 17.77 -0.97 -5.54
CA GLY A 84 17.59 0.42 -5.93
C GLY A 84 16.14 0.91 -5.87
N LEU A 85 15.23 0.18 -5.22
CA LEU A 85 13.86 0.63 -4.98
C LEU A 85 13.79 1.51 -3.73
N GLU A 86 12.90 2.49 -3.76
CA GLU A 86 12.66 3.39 -2.63
C GLU A 86 11.32 3.09 -1.95
N LEU A 87 11.26 3.38 -0.65
CA LEU A 87 9.98 3.41 0.07
C LEU A 87 9.15 4.59 -0.43
N CYS A 88 7.86 4.38 -0.64
CA CYS A 88 6.93 5.45 -0.96
C CYS A 88 6.78 6.40 0.24
N PRO A 89 6.56 7.71 0.00
CA PRO A 89 6.10 8.62 1.05
C PRO A 89 4.85 8.06 1.75
N ALA A 90 4.74 8.20 3.07
CA ALA A 90 3.63 7.62 3.84
C ALA A 90 2.24 8.13 3.40
N VAL A 91 2.17 9.32 2.79
CA VAL A 91 0.94 9.86 2.18
C VAL A 91 0.44 9.11 0.95
N THR A 92 1.24 8.24 0.35
CA THR A 92 0.97 7.67 -0.99
C THR A 92 -0.34 6.88 -1.06
N GLY A 93 -0.76 6.23 0.04
CA GLY A 93 -1.94 5.37 0.07
C GLY A 93 -3.22 5.99 -0.47
N PRO A 94 -3.73 7.07 0.13
CA PRO A 94 -4.89 7.82 -0.37
C PRO A 94 -4.82 8.18 -1.86
N TYR A 95 -3.71 8.75 -2.31
CA TYR A 95 -3.56 9.21 -3.70
C TYR A 95 -3.49 8.04 -4.68
N LEU A 96 -2.70 7.00 -4.36
CA LEU A 96 -2.60 5.83 -5.21
C LEU A 96 -3.93 5.10 -5.31
N ARG A 97 -4.72 5.02 -4.23
CA ARG A 97 -6.06 4.42 -4.32
C ARG A 97 -6.95 5.18 -5.29
N LEU A 98 -6.93 6.51 -5.26
CA LEU A 98 -7.70 7.34 -6.19
C LEU A 98 -7.22 7.21 -7.64
N ALA A 99 -5.91 7.08 -7.85
CA ALA A 99 -5.31 6.90 -9.18
C ALA A 99 -5.51 5.48 -9.74
N PHE A 100 -5.57 4.47 -8.87
CA PHE A 100 -5.72 3.07 -9.23
C PHE A 100 -7.05 2.57 -8.66
N MET A 101 -8.14 2.62 -9.42
CA MET A 101 -9.47 2.14 -8.97
C MET A 101 -9.83 0.74 -9.52
N GLY A 102 -9.31 0.38 -10.69
CA GLY A 102 -9.64 -0.86 -11.42
C GLY A 102 -8.93 -2.12 -10.91
N GLN A 103 -8.76 -2.26 -9.59
CA GLN A 103 -8.22 -3.49 -9.02
C GLN A 103 -9.27 -4.61 -9.19
N GLU A 104 -8.97 -5.59 -10.03
CA GLU A 104 -9.85 -6.76 -10.19
C GLU A 104 -10.04 -7.43 -8.83
N SER A 105 -11.29 -7.59 -8.40
CA SER A 105 -11.60 -8.34 -7.18
C SER A 105 -11.45 -9.82 -7.51
N SER A 106 -10.56 -10.59 -6.86
CA SER A 106 -10.73 -12.03 -6.93
C SER A 106 -12.02 -12.39 -6.20
N SER A 107 -12.67 -13.44 -6.68
CA SER A 107 -13.86 -14.04 -6.06
C SER A 107 -13.56 -14.78 -4.76
N ASN A 108 -12.33 -14.71 -4.23
CA ASN A 108 -11.97 -15.30 -2.94
C ASN A 108 -12.30 -14.32 -1.79
N SER A 109 -13.58 -14.23 -1.44
CA SER A 109 -14.01 -13.60 -0.18
C SER A 109 -13.63 -14.41 1.06
N ILE A 110 -13.03 -15.60 0.89
CA ILE A 110 -12.67 -16.49 1.99
C ILE A 110 -11.38 -15.97 2.66
N LEU A 111 -11.56 -15.31 3.81
CA LEU A 111 -10.59 -15.25 4.89
C LEU A 111 -10.32 -16.67 5.41
N SER A 112 -9.70 -17.55 4.61
CA SER A 112 -9.36 -18.89 5.08
C SER A 112 -8.14 -18.75 6.00
N ALA A 113 -8.39 -18.83 7.30
CA ALA A 113 -7.38 -19.05 8.33
C ALA A 113 -6.28 -17.96 8.45
N GLY A 114 -6.67 -16.68 8.56
CA GLY A 114 -5.73 -15.62 8.94
C GLY A 114 -4.70 -15.21 7.88
N ARG A 115 -4.81 -15.72 6.65
CA ARG A 115 -3.97 -15.29 5.52
C ARG A 115 -4.51 -14.01 4.89
N LYS A 116 -3.59 -13.08 4.61
CA LYS A 116 -3.84 -11.89 3.81
C LYS A 116 -4.30 -12.35 2.42
N PRO A 117 -5.40 -11.82 1.87
CA PRO A 117 -5.87 -12.25 0.55
C PRO A 117 -4.86 -11.86 -0.53
N ALA A 118 -4.64 -12.79 -1.48
CA ALA A 118 -3.64 -12.71 -2.55
C ALA A 118 -3.73 -11.43 -3.40
N ASP A 119 -4.86 -10.74 -3.32
CA ASP A 119 -5.20 -9.56 -4.10
C ASP A 119 -4.74 -8.25 -3.50
N SER A 120 -4.16 -8.27 -2.30
CA SER A 120 -3.86 -7.04 -1.58
C SER A 120 -2.47 -6.51 -1.89
N LEU A 121 -2.38 -5.23 -2.22
CA LEU A 121 -1.11 -4.56 -2.52
C LEU A 121 -0.72 -3.68 -1.32
N THR A 122 0.30 -4.11 -0.56
CA THR A 122 0.85 -3.31 0.55
C THR A 122 1.66 -2.16 0.02
N ILE A 123 1.57 -0.98 0.62
CA ILE A 123 2.42 0.15 0.25
C ILE A 123 3.64 0.14 1.16
N ALA A 124 4.82 -0.01 0.57
CA ALA A 124 6.06 0.06 1.31
C ALA A 124 6.34 1.53 1.66
N SER A 125 6.12 1.89 2.91
CA SER A 125 6.36 3.25 3.42
C SER A 125 7.06 3.22 4.77
N PRO A 126 7.74 4.32 5.17
CA PRO A 126 8.22 4.47 6.54
C PRO A 126 7.08 4.36 7.55
N SER A 127 7.36 3.73 8.70
CA SER A 127 6.42 3.67 9.83
C SER A 127 6.17 5.07 10.39
N LEU A 128 4.91 5.37 10.74
CA LEU A 128 4.51 6.64 11.35
C LEU A 128 4.44 6.59 12.89
N GLY A 129 4.83 5.48 13.50
CA GLY A 129 4.81 5.27 14.94
C GLY A 129 5.45 3.94 15.33
N ASP A 130 5.24 3.55 16.58
CA ASP A 130 5.69 2.27 17.13
C ASP A 130 4.78 1.09 16.70
N ASP A 131 5.02 -0.10 17.24
CA ASP A 131 4.28 -1.33 16.95
C ASP A 131 2.80 -1.29 17.34
N SER A 132 2.41 -0.36 18.22
CA SER A 132 1.01 -0.15 18.61
C SER A 132 0.25 0.66 17.55
N TYR A 133 0.97 1.46 16.76
CA TYR A 133 0.44 2.29 15.69
C TYR A 133 0.39 1.52 14.35
N PRO A 134 -0.55 1.82 13.44
CA PRO A 134 -0.56 1.19 12.13
C PRO A 134 0.75 1.47 11.36
N LYS A 135 1.29 0.44 10.70
CA LYS A 135 2.58 0.49 10.01
C LYS A 135 2.48 1.14 8.63
N GLY A 136 1.32 1.05 7.98
CA GLY A 136 1.11 1.62 6.65
C GLY A 136 -0.22 1.24 6.03
N PHE A 137 -0.34 1.51 4.74
CA PHE A 137 -1.54 1.27 3.96
C PHE A 137 -1.42 0.03 3.06
N TYR A 138 -2.56 -0.55 2.69
CA TYR A 138 -2.68 -1.50 1.59
C TYR A 138 -3.98 -1.30 0.83
N LEU A 139 -3.94 -1.64 -0.45
CA LEU A 139 -5.05 -1.57 -1.40
C LEU A 139 -5.68 -2.95 -1.53
N ARG A 140 -7.01 -3.00 -1.54
CA ARG A 140 -7.75 -4.25 -1.80
C ARG A 140 -9.08 -3.91 -2.47
N ALA A 141 -9.63 -4.84 -3.24
CA ALA A 141 -11.05 -4.84 -3.61
C ALA A 141 -11.77 -5.97 -2.86
N VAL A 142 -12.98 -5.71 -2.36
CA VAL A 142 -13.86 -6.72 -1.74
C VAL A 142 -15.23 -6.55 -2.36
N ASP A 143 -15.74 -7.58 -3.02
CA ASP A 143 -17.04 -7.55 -3.72
C ASP A 143 -17.13 -6.33 -4.67
N SER A 144 -16.07 -6.09 -5.44
CA SER A 144 -15.91 -4.95 -6.35
C SER A 144 -15.89 -3.57 -5.67
N VAL A 145 -15.96 -3.49 -4.34
CA VAL A 145 -15.78 -2.25 -3.60
C VAL A 145 -14.29 -1.97 -3.40
N PRO A 146 -13.77 -0.80 -3.79
CA PRO A 146 -12.38 -0.44 -3.56
C PRO A 146 -12.16 -0.08 -2.10
N TRP A 147 -11.15 -0.69 -1.49
CA TRP A 147 -10.72 -0.41 -0.12
C TRP A 147 -9.32 0.19 -0.10
N LEU A 148 -9.14 1.14 0.81
CA LEU A 148 -7.84 1.56 1.32
C LEU A 148 -7.83 1.25 2.81
N ARG A 149 -6.95 0.34 3.23
CA ARG A 149 -6.88 -0.14 4.60
C ARG A 149 -5.52 0.17 5.22
N GLY A 150 -5.51 0.48 6.50
CA GLY A 150 -4.31 0.44 7.32
C GLY A 150 -4.11 -0.97 7.87
N TYR A 151 -2.86 -1.34 8.10
CA TYR A 151 -2.50 -2.57 8.79
C TYR A 151 -1.58 -2.27 9.97
N ARG A 152 -1.58 -3.18 10.94
CA ARG A 152 -0.65 -3.20 12.05
C ARG A 152 0.00 -4.58 12.08
N CYS A 153 1.31 -4.59 12.24
CA CYS A 153 2.09 -5.79 12.47
C CYS A 153 3.25 -5.42 13.39
N ASP A 154 3.73 -6.38 14.18
CA ASP A 154 5.00 -6.24 14.87
C ASP A 154 6.15 -6.57 13.89
N ASP A 155 7.38 -6.40 14.35
CA ASP A 155 8.57 -6.68 13.54
C ASP A 155 8.83 -8.19 13.33
N ALA A 156 8.09 -9.06 14.03
CA ALA A 156 8.17 -10.52 13.91
C ALA A 156 7.16 -11.09 12.89
N TYR A 157 6.15 -10.32 12.49
CA TYR A 157 5.19 -10.73 11.49
C TYR A 157 5.85 -10.95 10.13
N GLU A 158 5.65 -12.15 9.57
CA GLU A 158 6.22 -12.53 8.29
C GLU A 158 5.17 -12.44 7.17
N PHE A 159 5.55 -11.76 6.09
CA PHE A 159 4.82 -11.77 4.82
C PHE A 159 5.30 -12.96 3.99
N SER A 160 4.37 -13.63 3.32
CA SER A 160 4.66 -14.75 2.43
C SER A 160 5.39 -14.30 1.16
N ALA A 161 6.05 -15.24 0.47
CA ALA A 161 6.76 -14.97 -0.78
C ALA A 161 5.84 -14.40 -1.89
N GLU A 162 4.54 -14.70 -1.84
CA GLU A 162 3.53 -14.24 -2.80
C GLU A 162 2.97 -12.85 -2.45
N ASP A 163 3.16 -12.37 -1.22
CA ASP A 163 2.66 -11.05 -0.80
C ASP A 163 3.29 -9.96 -1.64
N ARG A 164 2.46 -8.98 -2.05
CA ARG A 164 2.90 -7.91 -2.94
C ARG A 164 3.02 -6.59 -2.21
N PHE A 165 4.12 -5.90 -2.50
CA PHE A 165 4.46 -4.58 -2.02
C PHE A 165 4.62 -3.62 -3.18
N ILE A 166 4.16 -2.39 -2.99
CA ILE A 166 4.32 -1.27 -3.91
C ILE A 166 5.48 -0.43 -3.41
N PHE A 167 6.47 -0.23 -4.27
CA PHE A 167 7.62 0.63 -4.03
C PHE A 167 7.61 1.79 -5.02
N GLN A 168 8.34 2.83 -4.66
CA GLN A 168 8.72 3.86 -5.60
C GLN A 168 9.85 3.30 -6.48
N ALA A 169 9.62 3.29 -7.79
CA ALA A 169 10.66 2.94 -8.74
C ALA A 169 11.56 4.17 -8.98
N PRO A 170 12.87 3.97 -9.19
CA PRO A 170 13.73 5.06 -9.63
C PRO A 170 13.19 5.64 -10.94
N ILE A 171 13.34 6.95 -11.11
CA ILE A 171 13.10 7.59 -12.41
C ILE A 171 14.15 7.00 -13.35
N LEU A 172 13.73 6.20 -14.32
CA LEU A 172 14.59 5.82 -15.43
C LEU A 172 14.81 7.09 -16.25
N GLU A 173 16.00 7.66 -16.17
CA GLU A 173 16.47 8.71 -17.11
C GLU A 173 16.59 8.15 -18.53
#